data_AF-A0A351HRM2-F1
#
_entry.id   AF-A0A351HRM2-F1
#
_cell.length_a   1.000
_cell.length_b   1.000
_cell.length_c   1.000
_cell.angle_alpha   90.00
_cell.angle_beta   90.00
_cell.angle_gamma   90.00
#
_symmetry.space_group_name_H-M   'P 1'
#
loop_
_entity.id
_entity.type
_entity.pdbx_description
1 polymer ?
#
loop_
_entity_poly.entity_id
_entity_poly.type
_entity_poly.pdbx_seq_one_letter_code
_entity_poly.pdbx_strand_id
1 'polypeptide(L)' 'MGKNYSRKRAERKSYIPILINEKSQVIPTEYHGSAHIYSLPSCHGLAIIEIGIKELKEGDLVHVRLL' A
#
# COMPACT_ATOMS: atom_id res chain seq x y z
N MET A 1 -7.32 4.41 4.14
CA MET A 1 -6.25 3.56 4.70
C MET A 1 -6.73 3.04 6.04
N GLY A 2 -6.57 1.75 6.34
CA GLY A 2 -7.00 1.15 7.62
C GLY A 2 -5.91 1.08 8.69
N LYS A 3 -4.70 1.59 8.40
CA LYS A 3 -3.62 1.83 9.38
C LYS A 3 -2.66 2.88 8.83
N ASN A 4 -1.85 3.46 9.72
CA ASN A 4 -0.77 4.37 9.32
C ASN A 4 0.25 3.65 8.43
N TYR A 5 0.73 4.35 7.40
CA TYR A 5 1.76 3.90 6.49
C TYR A 5 2.84 4.96 6.40
N SER A 6 4.10 4.54 6.48
CA SER A 6 5.25 5.42 6.27
C SER A 6 6.29 4.74 5.37
N ARG A 7 7.01 5.55 4.60
CA ARG A 7 8.14 5.09 3.78
C ARG A 7 9.33 6.02 3.94
N LYS A 8 10.54 5.44 3.88
CA LYS A 8 11.79 6.21 4.00
C LYS A 8 12.08 7.08 2.77
N ARG A 9 11.77 6.58 1.57
CA ARG A 9 12.06 7.24 0.29
C ARG A 9 10.78 7.57 -0.45
N ALA A 10 10.65 8.82 -0.87
CA ALA A 10 9.50 9.33 -1.62
C ALA A 10 9.88 9.91 -2.99
N GLU A 11 11.10 9.64 -3.45
CA GLU A 11 11.68 10.14 -4.71
C GLU A 11 11.02 9.51 -5.94
N ARG A 12 10.39 8.34 -5.78
CA ARG A 12 9.67 7.63 -6.83
C ARG A 12 8.26 7.27 -6.39
N LYS A 13 7.38 7.13 -7.39
CA LYS A 13 6.06 6.53 -7.20
C LYS A 13 6.25 5.11 -6.67
N SER A 14 5.51 4.76 -5.62
CA SER A 14 5.58 3.43 -5.02
C SER A 14 4.28 2.70 -5.22
N TYR A 15 4.39 1.42 -5.55
CA TYR A 15 3.27 0.50 -5.61
C TYR A 15 3.44 -0.48 -4.47
N ILE A 16 2.47 -0.54 -3.57
CA ILE A 16 2.50 -1.43 -2.41
C ILE A 16 1.33 -2.41 -2.49
N PRO A 17 1.56 -3.72 -2.26
CA PRO A 17 0.48 -4.69 -2.17
C PRO A 17 -0.43 -4.38 -0.98
N ILE A 18 -1.73 -4.46 -1.23
CA ILE A 18 -2.76 -4.21 -0.22
C ILE A 18 -3.71 -5.38 -0.05
N LEU A 19 -4.35 -5.42 1.11
CA LEU A 19 -5.52 -6.24 1.38
C LEU A 19 -6.71 -5.32 1.65
N ILE A 20 -7.90 -5.75 1.26
CA ILE A 20 -9.15 -5.10 1.68
C ILE A 20 -9.71 -5.96 2.81
N ASN A 21 -9.92 -5.36 3.97
CA ASN A 21 -10.54 -6.07 5.10
C ASN A 21 -12.07 -6.07 4.97
N GLU A 22 -12.76 -6.79 5.87
CA GLU A 22 -14.23 -6.87 5.91
C GLU A 22 -14.92 -5.51 6.09
N LYS A 23 -14.21 -4.51 6.62
CA LYS A 23 -14.68 -3.13 6.77
C LYS A 23 -14.42 -2.27 5.53
N SER A 24 -14.06 -2.87 4.39
CA SER A 24 -13.71 -2.18 3.15
C SER A 24 -12.54 -1.19 3.29
N GLN A 25 -11.62 -1.44 4.23
CA GLN A 25 -10.45 -0.60 4.44
C GLN A 25 -9.23 -1.20 3.74
N VAL A 26 -8.44 -0.32 3.13
CA VAL A 26 -7.16 -0.66 2.48
C VAL A 26 -6.08 -0.86 3.55
N ILE A 27 -5.61 -2.09 3.69
CA ILE A 27 -4.54 -2.48 4.61
C ILE A 27 -3.25 -2.70 3.82
N PRO A 28 -2.23 -1.84 3.99
CA PRO A 28 -0.94 -2.07 3.37
C PRO A 28 -0.26 -3.29 4.00
N THR A 29 0.15 -4.24 3.16
CA THR A 29 0.95 -5.39 3.59
C THR A 29 2.40 -4.97 3.81
N GLU A 30 3.12 -5.65 4.69
CA GLU A 30 4.55 -5.40 4.87
C GLU A 30 5.30 -5.81 3.61
N TYR A 31 5.74 -4.82 2.85
CA TYR A 31 6.48 -5.01 1.61
C TYR A 31 7.88 -4.41 1.75
N HIS A 32 8.88 -5.29 1.88
CA HIS A 32 10.29 -4.89 2.00
C HIS A 32 11.05 -4.88 0.66
N GLY A 33 10.34 -4.98 -0.48
CA GLY A 33 10.93 -4.88 -1.83
C GLY A 33 10.74 -6.13 -2.71
N SER A 34 11.45 -6.18 -3.84
CA SER A 34 11.35 -7.23 -4.88
C SER A 34 11.65 -8.66 -4.38
N ALA A 35 12.23 -8.80 -3.19
CA ALA A 35 12.43 -10.09 -2.52
C ALA A 35 11.13 -10.73 -1.98
N HIS A 36 10.01 -9.97 -1.92
CA HIS A 36 8.73 -10.44 -1.38
C HIS A 36 7.65 -10.64 -2.46
N ILE A 37 8.01 -11.27 -3.59
CA ILE A 37 7.04 -11.79 -4.59
C ILE A 37 5.92 -12.61 -3.93
N TYR A 38 6.21 -13.26 -2.80
CA TYR A 38 5.25 -14.02 -1.99
C TYR A 38 4.02 -13.23 -1.50
N SER A 39 4.06 -11.89 -1.51
CA SER A 39 2.91 -11.05 -1.12
C SER A 39 1.93 -10.76 -2.28
N LEU A 40 2.34 -11.04 -3.53
CA LEU A 40 1.52 -10.78 -4.73
C LEU A 40 0.35 -11.76 -4.89
N PRO A 41 0.49 -13.09 -4.67
CA PRO A 41 -0.60 -14.04 -4.88
C PRO A 41 -1.79 -13.84 -3.95
N SER A 42 -1.58 -13.21 -2.79
CA SER A 42 -2.61 -13.05 -1.75
C SER A 42 -3.10 -11.62 -1.63
N CYS A 43 -2.58 -10.68 -2.42
CA CYS A 43 -3.02 -9.28 -2.36
C CYS A 43 -4.31 -9.06 -3.16
N HIS A 44 -5.17 -8.15 -2.68
CA HIS A 44 -6.38 -7.75 -3.40
C HIS A 44 -6.08 -6.70 -4.48
N GLY A 45 -4.88 -6.12 -4.45
CA GLY A 45 -4.47 -5.08 -5.38
C GLY A 45 -3.20 -4.36 -4.95
N LEU A 46 -2.91 -3.27 -5.65
CA LEU A 46 -1.77 -2.39 -5.43
C LEU A 46 -2.25 -0.97 -5.09
N ALA A 47 -1.83 -0.45 -3.95
CA ALA A 47 -2.00 0.97 -3.65
C ALA A 47 -0.89 1.80 -4.31
N ILE A 48 -1.29 2.94 -4.86
CA ILE A 48 -0.42 3.88 -5.57
C ILE A 48 -0.08 5.02 -4.61
N ILE A 49 1.20 5.12 -4.26
CA ILE A 49 1.73 6.19 -3.42
C ILE A 49 2.49 7.18 -4.31
N GLU A 50 1.92 8.37 -4.47
CA GLU A 50 2.49 9.43 -5.31
C GLU A 50 3.86 9.92 -4.81
N ILE A 51 4.62 10.54 -5.71
CA ILE A 51 5.93 11.12 -5.39
C ILE A 51 5.75 12.20 -4.32
N GLY A 52 6.69 12.28 -3.37
CA GLY A 52 6.64 13.26 -2.27
C GLY A 52 5.81 12.85 -1.05
N ILE A 53 4.87 11.91 -1.18
CA ILE A 53 4.07 11.42 -0.05
C ILE A 53 4.93 10.48 0.82
N LYS A 54 5.29 10.86 2.04
CA LYS A 54 6.09 10.02 2.95
C LYS A 54 5.26 9.23 3.94
N GLU A 55 4.08 9.74 4.27
CA GLU A 55 3.16 9.16 5.24
C GLU A 55 1.73 9.23 4.72
N LEU A 56 0.95 8.23 5.08
CA LEU A 56 -0.51 8.23 4.99
C LEU A 56 -1.04 7.81 6.36
N LYS A 57 -1.99 8.56 6.88
CA LYS A 57 -2.64 8.28 8.16
C LYS A 57 -3.80 7.32 7.97
N GLU A 58 -4.18 6.65 9.04
CA GLU A 58 -5.46 5.95 9.08
C GLU A 58 -6.60 6.92 8.73
N GLY A 59 -7.52 6.46 7.89
CA GLY A 59 -8.60 7.29 7.32
C GLY A 59 -8.26 7.93 5.98
N ASP A 60 -6.98 8.12 5.62
CA ASP A 60 -6.62 8.78 4.36
C ASP A 60 -7.07 7.99 3.13
N LEU A 61 -7.55 8.70 2.11
CA LEU A 61 -7.90 8.10 0.83
C LEU A 61 -6.64 7.76 0.04
N VAL A 62 -6.65 6.61 -0.63
CA VAL A 62 -5.55 6.14 -1.47
C VAL A 62 -6.10 5.49 -2.72
N HIS A 63 -5.45 5.72 -3.85
CA HIS A 63 -5.81 5.06 -5.11
C HIS A 63 -5.31 3.62 -5.10
N VAL A 64 -6.22 2.69 -5.38
CA VAL A 64 -5.94 1.26 -5.45
C VAL A 64 -6.27 0.75 -6.84
N ARG A 65 -5.36 -0.06 -7.38
CA ARG A 65 -5.59 -0.87 -8.58
C ARG A 65 -5.80 -2.32 -8.14
N LEU A 66 -7.01 -2.83 -8.34
CA LEU A 66 -7.35 -4.24 -8.06
C LEU A 66 -6.66 -5.17 -9.07
N LEU A 67 -6.35 -6.38 -8.62
CA LEU A 67 -5.75 -7.46 -9.42
C LEU A 67 -6.70 -8.65 -9.53
#